data_AF-A0A1I0ZZH5-F1
#
_entry.id   AF-A0A1I0ZZH5-F1
#
_cell.length_a   1.000
_cell.length_b   1.000
_cell.length_c   1.000
_cell.angle_alpha   90.00
_cell.angle_beta   90.00
_cell.angle_gamma   90.00
#
_symmetry.space_group_name_H-M   'P 1'
#
loop_
_entity.id
_entity.type
_entity.pdbx_description
1 polymer ?
#
loop_
_entity_poly.entity_id
_entity_poly.type
_entity_poly.pdbx_seq_one_letter_code
_entity_poly.pdbx_strand_id
1 'polypeptide(L)'
;MPRKNYTIEFKQIVLDAYEHKGFSLRGIYQKYGVHHTALMDWKKSVTKYGWKGLKRTSSKKKVYTKKVKLAAISDYLAKHYSL
;
A
#
# COMPACT_ATOMS: atom_id res chain seq x y z
N MET A 1 12.46 -5.74 9.32
CA MET A 1 12.77 -4.29 9.23
C MET A 1 11.48 -3.48 9.37
N PRO A 2 11.49 -2.37 10.14
CA PRO A 2 10.33 -1.48 10.25
C PRO A 2 9.92 -0.95 8.87
N ARG A 3 8.61 -0.85 8.61
CA ARG A 3 8.10 -0.33 7.33
C ARG A 3 8.44 1.16 7.22
N LYS A 4 9.41 1.51 6.38
CA LYS A 4 9.68 2.91 6.02
C LYS A 4 8.44 3.50 5.33
N ASN A 5 7.91 4.59 5.87
CA ASN A 5 6.84 5.35 5.25
C ASN A 5 7.45 6.36 4.28
N TYR A 6 7.28 6.11 2.99
CA TYR A 6 7.69 7.04 1.94
C TYR A 6 6.53 7.93 1.53
N THR A 7 6.79 9.23 1.40
CA THR A 7 5.84 10.19 0.82
C THR A 7 5.61 9.89 -0.65
N ILE A 8 4.49 10.36 -1.20
CA ILE A 8 4.15 10.12 -2.61
C ILE A 8 5.18 10.81 -3.51
N GLU A 9 5.54 12.06 -3.19
CA GLU A 9 6.55 12.84 -3.92
C GLU A 9 7.89 12.12 -3.97
N PHE A 10 8.34 11.55 -2.84
CA PHE A 10 9.57 10.76 -2.82
C PHE A 10 9.48 9.54 -3.73
N LYS A 11 8.37 8.80 -3.70
CA LYS A 11 8.18 7.64 -4.60
C LYS A 11 8.21 8.04 -6.08
N GLN A 12 7.64 9.19 -6.42
CA GLN A 12 7.66 9.74 -7.78
C GLN A 12 9.08 10.05 -8.23
N ILE A 13 9.88 10.73 -7.40
CA ILE A 13 11.28 11.05 -7.69
C ILE A 13 12.09 9.77 -7.94
N VAL A 14 11.88 8.74 -7.13
CA VAL A 14 12.61 7.47 -7.26
C VAL A 14 12.21 6.70 -8.53
N LEU A 15 10.92 6.68 -8.87
CA LEU A 15 10.44 6.06 -10.12
C LEU A 15 10.95 6.79 -11.35
N ASP A 16 10.91 8.12 -11.36
CA ASP A 16 11.49 8.95 -12.43
C ASP A 16 12.99 8.69 -12.61
N ALA A 17 13.73 8.59 -11.51
CA ALA A 17 15.16 8.25 -11.55
C ALA A 17 15.41 6.87 -12.17
N TYR A 18 14.56 5.89 -11.87
CA TYR A 18 14.68 4.54 -12.43
C TYR A 18 14.31 4.47 -13.92
N GLU A 19 13.22 5.12 -14.33
CA GLU A 19 12.66 4.96 -15.68
C GLU A 19 13.25 5.93 -16.71
N HIS A 20 13.60 7.16 -16.30
CA HIS A 20 14.01 8.21 -17.23
C HIS A 20 15.47 8.61 -17.08
N LYS A 21 16.07 8.41 -15.90
CA LYS A 21 17.47 8.78 -15.64
C LYS A 21 18.43 7.59 -15.67
N GLY A 22 17.94 6.40 -16.04
CA GLY A 22 18.77 5.21 -16.28
C GLY A 22 19.44 4.63 -15.04
N PHE A 23 18.99 4.97 -13.82
CA PHE A 23 19.57 4.39 -12.60
C PHE A 23 19.30 2.89 -12.53
N SER A 24 20.33 2.09 -12.29
CA SER A 24 20.18 0.67 -11.99
C SER A 24 19.51 0.45 -10.62
N LEU A 25 18.99 -0.75 -10.37
CA LEU A 25 18.42 -1.11 -9.05
C LEU A 25 19.42 -0.90 -7.91
N ARG A 26 20.69 -1.19 -8.15
CA ARG A 26 21.79 -0.94 -7.21
C ARG A 26 22.00 0.56 -6.99
N GLY A 27 21.98 1.35 -8.07
CA GLY A 27 22.08 2.82 -7.99
C GLY A 27 20.91 3.45 -7.22
N ILE A 28 19.69 2.94 -7.41
CA ILE A 28 18.53 3.38 -6.63
C ILE A 28 18.71 3.07 -5.14
N TYR A 29 19.17 1.86 -4.80
CA TYR A 29 19.43 1.48 -3.42
C TYR A 29 20.50 2.37 -2.78
N GLN A 30 21.62 2.59 -3.47
CA GLN A 30 22.72 3.41 -2.96
C GLN A 30 22.34 4.88 -2.78
N LYS A 31 21.57 5.45 -3.71
CA LYS A 31 21.21 6.89 -3.70
C LYS A 31 20.02 7.20 -2.81
N TYR A 32 19.00 6.36 -2.82
CA TYR A 32 17.71 6.64 -2.16
C TYR A 32 17.42 5.70 -0.98
N GLY A 33 18.23 4.66 -0.76
CA GLY A 33 17.99 3.66 0.28
C GLY A 33 16.73 2.81 0.03
N VAL A 34 16.24 2.78 -1.21
CA VAL A 34 15.02 2.05 -1.59
C VAL A 34 15.41 0.68 -2.13
N HIS A 35 14.87 -0.36 -1.51
CA HIS A 35 15.08 -1.73 -1.97
C HIS A 35 14.27 -2.01 -3.24
N HIS A 36 14.83 -2.84 -4.13
CA HIS A 36 14.24 -3.13 -5.44
C HIS A 36 12.80 -3.68 -5.36
N THR A 37 12.48 -4.46 -4.34
CA THR A 37 11.11 -4.99 -4.13
C THR A 37 10.09 -3.86 -3.95
N ALA A 38 10.39 -2.87 -3.10
CA ALA A 38 9.52 -1.73 -2.88
C ALA A 38 9.34 -0.89 -4.16
N LEU A 39 10.42 -0.70 -4.92
CA LEU A 39 10.38 -0.01 -6.21
C LEU A 39 9.46 -0.73 -7.21
N MET A 40 9.57 -2.06 -7.30
CA MET A 40 8.73 -2.87 -8.20
C MET A 40 7.26 -2.85 -7.80
N ASP A 41 6.96 -2.86 -6.50
CA ASP A 41 5.58 -2.74 -6.01
C ASP A 41 4.97 -1.38 -6.36
N TRP A 42 5.75 -0.29 -6.26
CA TRP A 42 5.31 1.04 -6.66
C TRP A 42 5.07 1.12 -8.17
N LYS A 43 5.98 0.57 -8.98
CA LYS A 43 5.83 0.49 -10.44
C LYS A 43 4.55 -0.26 -10.82
N LYS A 44 4.34 -1.46 -10.26
CA LYS A 44 3.09 -2.24 -10.47
C LYS A 44 1.84 -1.45 -10.08
N SER A 45 1.90 -0.73 -8.96
CA SER A 45 0.79 0.10 -8.49
C SER A 45 0.48 1.26 -9.45
N VAL A 46 1.51 1.89 -10.01
CA VAL A 46 1.36 2.96 -11.02
C VAL A 46 0.82 2.39 -12.33
N THR A 47 1.35 1.26 -12.79
CA THR A 47 0.84 0.59 -14.01
C THR A 47 -0.64 0.23 -13.88
N LYS A 48 -1.08 -0.23 -12.70
CA LYS A 48 -2.46 -0.68 -12.49
C LYS A 48 -3.45 0.45 -12.16
N TYR A 49 -3.03 1.46 -11.39
CA TYR A 49 -3.92 2.46 -10.82
C TYR A 49 -3.49 3.92 -11.08
N GLY A 50 -2.49 4.13 -11.95
CA GLY A 50 -1.83 5.42 -12.15
C GLY A 50 -1.10 5.93 -10.91
N TRP A 51 -0.67 7.20 -10.93
CA TRP A 51 0.01 7.83 -9.79
C TRP A 51 -0.81 7.84 -8.49
N LYS A 52 -2.15 7.77 -8.59
CA LYS A 52 -3.05 7.61 -7.44
C LYS A 52 -2.78 6.30 -6.69
N GLY A 53 -2.27 5.26 -7.35
CA GLY A 53 -1.86 3.99 -6.76
C GLY A 53 -0.68 4.07 -5.79
N LEU A 54 0.12 5.15 -5.83
CA LEU A 54 1.20 5.38 -4.87
C LEU A 54 0.72 5.94 -3.53
N LYS A 55 -0.50 6.51 -3.49
CA LYS A 55 -1.15 6.87 -2.25
C LYS A 55 -1.22 5.62 -1.41
N ARG A 56 -0.78 5.74 -0.16
CA ARG A 56 -0.98 4.64 0.79
C ARG A 56 -2.47 4.37 0.81
N THR A 57 -2.88 3.17 0.41
CA THR A 57 -4.08 2.60 0.99
C THR A 57 -3.75 2.45 2.46
N SER A 58 -4.01 3.51 3.22
CA SER A 58 -4.56 3.29 4.55
C SER A 58 -5.83 2.52 4.24
N SER A 59 -5.73 1.21 4.10
CA SER A 59 -6.82 0.32 4.43
C SER A 59 -7.09 0.72 5.87
N LYS A 60 -7.98 1.70 6.04
CA LYS A 60 -8.64 1.94 7.31
C LYS A 60 -9.19 0.55 7.59
N LYS A 61 -8.52 -0.20 8.48
CA LYS A 61 -9.06 -1.45 8.99
C LYS A 61 -10.48 -1.05 9.36
N LYS A 62 -11.51 -1.69 8.77
CA LYS A 62 -12.88 -1.42 9.18
C LYS A 62 -12.91 -1.71 10.67
N VAL A 63 -12.90 -0.66 11.48
CA VAL A 63 -13.06 -0.79 12.92
C VAL A 63 -14.55 -0.94 13.11
N TYR A 64 -15.00 -2.18 13.20
CA TYR A 64 -16.39 -2.46 13.54
C TYR A 64 -16.64 -1.95 14.97
N THR A 65 -17.65 -1.09 15.11
CA THR A 65 -18.05 -0.58 16.42
C THR A 65 -18.55 -1.71 17.30
N LYS A 66 -18.56 -1.52 18.62
CA LYS A 66 -19.13 -2.50 19.57
C LYS A 66 -20.55 -2.90 19.17
N LYS A 67 -21.37 -1.94 18.73
CA LYS A 67 -22.74 -2.17 18.24
C LYS A 67 -22.79 -3.14 17.07
N VAL A 68 -21.94 -2.95 16.04
CA VAL A 68 -21.91 -3.83 14.87
C VAL A 68 -21.46 -5.24 15.25
N LYS A 69 -20.48 -5.36 16.16
CA LYS A 69 -20.04 -6.67 16.65
C LYS A 69 -21.14 -7.40 17.44
N LEU A 70 -21.86 -6.69 18.30
CA LEU A 70 -22.97 -7.27 19.07
C LEU A 70 -24.14 -7.70 18.18
N ALA A 71 -24.49 -6.89 17.17
CA ALA A 71 -25.52 -7.26 16.19
C ALA A 71 -25.16 -8.56 15.46
N ALA A 72 -23.92 -8.67 14.96
CA ALA A 72 -23.46 -9.89 14.30
C ALA A 72 -23.50 -11.13 15.21
N ILE A 73 -23.17 -10.99 16.51
CA ILE A 73 -23.30 -12.08 17.50
C ILE A 73 -24.77 -12.47 17.68
N SER A 74 -25.67 -11.49 17.79
CA SER A 74 -27.10 -11.72 17.92
C SER A 74 -27.67 -12.44 16.70
N ASP A 75 -27.33 -12.00 15.49
CA ASP A 75 -27.78 -12.61 14.24
C ASP A 75 -27.27 -14.05 14.10
N TYR A 76 -26.03 -14.31 14.53
CA TYR A 76 -25.47 -15.66 14.59
C TYR A 76 -26.26 -16.58 15.53
N LEU A 77 -26.52 -16.11 16.76
CA LEU A 77 -27.31 -16.87 17.75
C LEU A 77 -28.75 -17.09 17.31
N ALA A 78 -29.35 -16.12 16.62
CA ALA A 78 -30.70 -16.21 16.07
C ALA A 78 -30.78 -17.04 14.77
N LYS A 79 -29.66 -17.53 14.24
CA LYS A 79 -29.56 -18.15 12.89
C LYS A 79 -30.11 -17.25 11.77
N HIS A 80 -30.10 -15.94 11.98
CA HIS A 80 -30.47 -14.92 10.99
C HIS A 80 -29.25 -14.49 10.16
N TYR A 81 -28.40 -15.44 9.80
CA TYR A 81 -27.25 -15.20 8.94
C TYR A 81 -27.32 -16.12 7.73
N SER A 82 -26.76 -15.67 6.62
CA SER A 82 -26.61 -16.46 5.40
C SER A 82 -25.14 -16.84 5.23
N LEU A 83 -24.88 -18.04 4.71
CA LEU A 83 -23.53 -18.54 4.39
C LEU A 83 -23.10 -18.14 2.98
#